data_AF-A0A7X6YTS1-F1
#
_entry.id   AF-A0A7X6YTS1-F1
#
_cell.length_a   1.000
_cell.length_b   1.000
_cell.length_c   1.000
_cell.angle_alpha   90.00
_cell.angle_beta   90.00
_cell.angle_gamma   90.00
#
_symmetry.space_group_name_H-M   'P 1'
#
loop_
_entity.id
_entity.type
_entity.pdbx_description
1 polymer ?
#
loop_
_entity_poly.entity_id
_entity_poly.type
_entity_poly.pdbx_seq_one_letter_code
_entity_poly.pdbx_strand_id
1 'polypeptide(L)'
;MNKLLMKVVGLIMRFFSFQFEGFDVLNATEVLRRKNILVNRILTIANILITVFIVMYYDSIGLSKSLSLLVPTVLINLLITYFVSSKKDDYEKQLMGMYVAVLSVSYIALRLFVLYPMPFTYIFIYIALMIIALFQNRHAIILGDALILSVASYIHISEVSKGSQSTLITDNHDITVYFMFLILFIFVITSMVFFSEYMDKERRNELKKREELEQHFKNVLWDVFDTIDDFSQVTEGKESNRDYMIAVMAKRLGMLYGFDEQKSDELFNYAIVIGVNSNFDFNYSEETKQDILSDYSKIRYKLGIGNMLLRRTRIRMKCEAMVRNRFESWSLSKNIKAEDKSIESQIILLCELYVMLRDRQSYKKALPHVKAIKEIVDHFMNFFEEHLMNVFMENNVEFEVIYEKINS
;
A
#
# COMPACT_ATOMS: atom_id res chain seq x y z
N MET A 1 -12.48 47.56 4.03
CA MET A 1 -13.15 46.52 3.21
C MET A 1 -12.56 45.10 3.34
N ASN A 2 -11.50 44.85 4.14
CA ASN A 2 -10.72 43.59 4.04
C ASN A 2 -10.91 42.56 5.18
N LYS A 3 -11.26 42.98 6.42
CA LYS A 3 -11.43 42.03 7.56
C LYS A 3 -12.77 41.29 7.58
N LEU A 4 -13.85 41.94 7.12
CA LEU A 4 -15.19 41.33 7.10
C LEU A 4 -15.29 40.28 5.99
N LEU A 5 -14.74 40.58 4.80
CA LEU A 5 -14.65 39.65 3.69
C LEU A 5 -13.82 38.41 4.05
N MET A 6 -12.64 38.57 4.67
CA MET A 6 -11.84 37.44 5.14
C MET A 6 -12.55 36.59 6.22
N LYS A 7 -13.33 37.21 7.12
CA LYS A 7 -14.14 36.46 8.09
C LYS A 7 -15.26 35.67 7.42
N VAL A 8 -15.95 36.26 6.44
CA VAL A 8 -17.00 35.59 5.66
C VAL A 8 -16.42 34.44 4.84
N VAL A 9 -15.30 34.66 4.14
CA VAL A 9 -14.58 33.61 3.40
C VAL A 9 -14.11 32.50 4.36
N GLY A 10 -13.58 32.86 5.53
CA GLY A 10 -13.19 31.89 6.55
C GLY A 10 -14.36 31.05 7.10
N LEU A 11 -15.53 31.65 7.28
CA LEU A 11 -16.76 30.95 7.66
C LEU A 11 -17.25 30.01 6.56
N ILE A 12 -17.20 30.45 5.29
CA ILE A 12 -17.55 29.62 4.12
C ILE A 12 -16.58 28.44 4.01
N MET A 13 -15.27 28.66 4.14
CA MET A 13 -14.27 27.60 4.10
C MET A 13 -14.46 26.60 5.25
N ARG A 14 -14.86 27.05 6.45
CA ARG A 14 -15.21 26.16 7.56
C ARG A 14 -16.49 25.36 7.31
N PHE A 15 -17.46 25.95 6.64
CA PHE A 15 -18.70 25.26 6.24
C PHE A 15 -18.43 24.15 5.22
N PHE A 16 -17.37 24.26 4.43
CA PHE A 16 -16.93 23.23 3.48
C PHE A 16 -15.79 22.33 3.99
N SER A 17 -15.11 22.70 5.08
CA SER A 17 -14.05 21.86 5.66
C SER A 17 -14.65 20.63 6.34
N PHE A 18 -14.11 19.46 6.03
CA PHE A 18 -14.40 18.21 6.72
C PHE A 18 -13.29 17.93 7.74
N GLN A 19 -13.65 17.35 8.89
CA GLN A 19 -12.68 16.63 9.71
C GLN A 19 -12.47 15.27 9.03
N PHE A 20 -11.24 15.00 8.57
CA PHE A 20 -10.90 13.85 7.72
C PHE A 20 -10.43 12.61 8.50
N GLU A 21 -10.54 12.61 9.83
CA GLU A 21 -10.08 11.48 10.65
C GLU A 21 -10.94 10.24 10.41
N GLY A 22 -10.30 9.13 10.02
CA GLY A 22 -10.93 7.81 9.85
C GLY A 22 -11.69 7.58 8.53
N PHE A 23 -11.42 8.35 7.48
CA PHE A 23 -12.07 8.15 6.17
C PHE A 23 -11.55 6.92 5.43
N ASP A 24 -12.43 5.95 5.18
CA ASP A 24 -12.14 4.86 4.25
C ASP A 24 -12.55 5.23 2.82
N VAL A 25 -11.54 5.48 1.98
CA VAL A 25 -11.72 5.80 0.55
C VAL A 25 -12.27 4.60 -0.24
N LEU A 26 -12.10 3.38 0.26
CA LEU A 26 -12.58 2.15 -0.36
C LEU A 26 -14.08 1.93 -0.11
N ASN A 27 -14.65 2.54 0.94
CA ASN A 27 -16.07 2.47 1.23
C ASN A 27 -16.90 3.39 0.30
N ALA A 28 -17.46 2.80 -0.74
CA ALA A 28 -18.25 3.51 -1.74
C ALA A 28 -19.48 4.24 -1.15
N THR A 29 -20.11 3.69 -0.10
CA THR A 29 -21.27 4.30 0.55
C THR A 29 -20.89 5.55 1.31
N GLU A 30 -19.77 5.51 2.04
CA GLU A 30 -19.31 6.67 2.80
C GLU A 30 -18.88 7.81 1.87
N VAL A 31 -18.17 7.48 0.78
CA VAL A 31 -17.79 8.44 -0.27
C VAL A 31 -19.04 9.12 -0.86
N LEU A 32 -20.07 8.35 -1.22
CA LEU A 32 -21.29 8.90 -1.80
C LEU A 32 -22.07 9.76 -0.80
N ARG A 33 -22.17 9.33 0.45
CA ARG A 33 -22.79 10.12 1.54
C ARG A 33 -22.11 11.48 1.70
N ARG A 34 -20.77 11.52 1.66
CA ARG A 34 -20.01 12.78 1.74
C ARG A 34 -20.29 13.70 0.56
N LYS A 35 -20.36 13.15 -0.66
CA LYS A 35 -20.77 13.90 -1.86
C LYS A 35 -22.18 14.47 -1.70
N ASN A 36 -23.14 13.69 -1.21
CA ASN A 36 -24.50 14.17 -0.92
C ASN A 36 -24.51 15.31 0.12
N ILE A 37 -23.72 15.22 1.19
CA ILE A 37 -23.61 16.30 2.20
C ILE A 37 -23.06 17.58 1.55
N LEU A 38 -22.00 17.47 0.76
CA LEU A 38 -21.38 18.61 0.09
C LEU A 38 -22.35 19.26 -0.89
N VAL A 39 -23.02 18.47 -1.74
CA VAL A 39 -24.00 18.98 -2.69
C VAL A 39 -25.17 19.64 -1.98
N ASN A 40 -25.72 19.04 -0.92
CA ASN A 40 -26.80 19.65 -0.14
C ASN A 40 -26.41 21.01 0.48
N ARG A 41 -25.17 21.14 0.95
CA ARG A 41 -24.61 22.40 1.46
C ARG A 41 -24.52 23.46 0.36
N ILE A 42 -24.04 23.10 -0.83
CA ILE A 42 -23.96 24.01 -1.97
C ILE A 42 -25.36 24.40 -2.45
N LEU A 43 -26.29 23.44 -2.51
CA LEU A 43 -27.68 23.66 -2.90
C LEU A 43 -28.37 24.62 -1.92
N THR A 44 -28.07 24.53 -0.63
CA THR A 44 -28.55 25.49 0.38
C THR A 44 -28.07 26.91 0.08
N ILE A 45 -26.80 27.10 -0.29
CA ILE A 45 -26.27 28.42 -0.68
C ILE A 45 -26.92 28.91 -1.98
N ALA A 46 -27.06 28.03 -2.98
CA ALA A 46 -27.72 28.35 -4.24
C ALA A 46 -29.17 28.77 -4.02
N ASN A 47 -29.90 28.09 -3.14
CA ASN A 47 -31.29 28.43 -2.78
C ASN A 47 -31.40 29.80 -2.09
N ILE A 48 -30.43 30.18 -1.26
CA ILE A 48 -30.38 31.53 -0.67
C ILE A 48 -30.25 32.57 -1.78
N LEU A 49 -29.35 32.34 -2.74
CA LEU A 49 -29.12 33.25 -3.87
C LEU A 49 -30.37 33.36 -4.76
N ILE A 50 -31.04 32.24 -5.04
CA ILE A 50 -32.32 32.21 -5.75
C ILE A 50 -33.41 32.96 -4.98
N THR A 51 -33.44 32.83 -3.66
CA THR A 51 -34.40 33.56 -2.82
C THR A 51 -34.18 35.07 -2.89
N VAL A 52 -32.93 35.52 -2.81
CA VAL A 52 -32.56 36.94 -3.00
C VAL A 52 -32.99 37.41 -4.38
N PHE A 53 -32.75 36.61 -5.42
CA PHE A 53 -33.17 36.92 -6.79
C PHE A 53 -34.69 37.09 -6.90
N ILE A 54 -35.48 36.17 -6.32
CA ILE A 54 -36.94 36.25 -6.32
C ILE A 54 -37.44 37.51 -5.61
N VAL A 55 -36.83 37.89 -4.48
CA VAL A 55 -37.19 39.11 -3.75
C VAL A 55 -36.86 40.36 -4.56
N MET A 56 -35.68 40.41 -5.20
CA MET A 56 -35.28 41.56 -6.02
C MET A 56 -36.20 41.78 -7.22
N TYR A 57 -36.70 40.71 -7.82
CA TYR A 57 -37.54 40.77 -9.02
C TYR A 57 -39.03 40.59 -8.71
N TYR A 58 -39.42 40.66 -7.44
CA TYR A 58 -40.77 40.30 -6.97
C TYR A 58 -41.90 40.97 -7.77
N ASP A 59 -41.75 42.25 -8.12
CA ASP A 59 -42.75 43.02 -8.88
C ASP A 59 -43.02 42.43 -10.28
N SER A 60 -42.02 41.77 -10.86
CA SER A 60 -42.14 41.07 -12.15
C SER A 60 -42.68 39.63 -12.03
N ILE A 61 -42.65 39.04 -10.83
CA ILE A 61 -43.03 37.64 -10.56
C ILE A 61 -44.41 37.49 -9.97
N GLY A 62 -44.73 38.36 -9.02
CA GLY A 62 -45.90 38.17 -8.19
C GLY A 62 -45.76 36.99 -7.23
N LEU A 63 -46.63 36.99 -6.23
CA LEU A 63 -46.58 36.10 -5.08
C LEU A 63 -46.72 34.62 -5.45
N SER A 64 -47.68 34.28 -6.31
CA SER A 64 -48.04 32.88 -6.63
C SER A 64 -46.92 32.14 -7.36
N LYS A 65 -46.30 32.79 -8.37
CA LYS A 65 -45.17 32.23 -9.12
C LYS A 65 -43.92 32.13 -8.25
N SER A 66 -43.68 33.11 -7.38
CA SER A 66 -42.58 33.11 -6.41
C SER A 66 -42.69 31.97 -5.40
N LEU A 67 -43.88 31.74 -4.83
CA LEU A 67 -44.17 30.61 -3.94
C LEU A 67 -43.97 29.26 -4.65
N SER A 68 -44.33 29.18 -5.94
CA SER A 68 -44.13 27.96 -6.73
C SER A 68 -42.66 27.57 -6.93
N LEU A 69 -41.73 28.51 -6.75
CA LEU A 69 -40.28 28.26 -6.76
C LEU A 69 -39.74 27.97 -5.36
N LEU A 70 -40.14 28.75 -4.35
CA LEU A 70 -39.59 28.67 -2.98
C LEU A 70 -40.07 27.45 -2.19
N VAL A 71 -41.31 27.01 -2.36
CA VAL A 71 -41.84 25.85 -1.61
C VAL A 71 -41.14 24.55 -2.02
N PRO A 72 -40.98 24.24 -3.33
CA PRO A 72 -40.22 23.06 -3.75
C PRO A 72 -38.76 23.09 -3.29
N THR A 73 -38.06 24.23 -3.38
CA THR A 73 -36.63 24.32 -3.03
C THR A 73 -36.36 23.96 -1.56
N VAL A 74 -37.24 24.41 -0.64
CA VAL A 74 -37.15 24.09 0.78
C VAL A 74 -37.47 22.61 1.05
N LEU A 75 -38.55 22.10 0.46
CA LEU A 75 -38.95 20.68 0.62
C LEU A 75 -37.87 19.73 0.11
N ILE A 76 -37.25 20.06 -1.02
CA ILE A 76 -36.14 19.31 -1.61
C ILE A 76 -34.95 19.24 -0.66
N ASN A 77 -34.53 20.36 -0.06
CA ASN A 77 -33.41 20.37 0.88
C ASN A 77 -33.69 19.51 2.11
N LEU A 78 -34.93 19.54 2.61
CA LEU A 78 -35.36 18.68 3.71
C LEU A 78 -35.32 17.20 3.31
N LEU A 79 -35.79 16.85 2.11
CA LEU A 79 -35.75 15.48 1.59
C LEU A 79 -34.32 14.96 1.41
N ILE A 80 -33.41 15.74 0.82
CA ILE A 80 -32.00 15.35 0.67
C ILE A 80 -31.37 15.15 2.05
N THR A 81 -31.62 16.07 2.99
CA THR A 81 -31.14 15.95 4.37
C THR A 81 -31.68 14.70 5.08
N TYR A 82 -32.94 14.35 4.84
CA TYR A 82 -33.55 13.12 5.34
C TYR A 82 -32.84 11.86 4.80
N PHE A 83 -32.59 11.77 3.49
CA PHE A 83 -31.87 10.63 2.89
C PHE A 83 -30.42 10.51 3.40
N VAL A 84 -29.74 11.64 3.61
CA VAL A 84 -28.37 11.67 4.14
C VAL A 84 -28.28 11.26 5.61
N SER A 85 -29.31 11.54 6.41
CA SER A 85 -29.30 11.34 7.87
C SER A 85 -29.94 10.03 8.35
N SER A 86 -30.95 9.51 7.65
CA SER A 86 -31.79 8.41 8.15
C SER A 86 -31.09 7.03 8.16
N LYS A 87 -30.22 6.74 7.17
CA LYS A 87 -29.41 5.50 7.13
C LYS A 87 -28.07 5.76 6.45
N LYS A 88 -27.00 5.82 7.26
CA LYS A 88 -25.67 6.24 6.81
C LYS A 88 -24.93 5.19 5.99
N ASP A 89 -25.22 3.91 6.20
CA ASP A 89 -24.47 2.78 5.64
C ASP A 89 -25.18 2.09 4.46
N ASP A 90 -26.35 2.62 4.06
CA ASP A 90 -27.18 2.08 2.98
C ASP A 90 -26.85 2.78 1.65
N TYR A 91 -26.18 2.06 0.75
CA TYR A 91 -25.76 2.58 -0.55
C TYR A 91 -26.93 3.04 -1.42
N GLU A 92 -28.02 2.26 -1.47
CA GLU A 92 -29.17 2.54 -2.33
C GLU A 92 -29.88 3.82 -1.89
N LYS A 93 -29.97 4.06 -0.58
CA LYS A 93 -30.54 5.31 -0.07
C LYS A 93 -29.67 6.53 -0.37
N GLN A 94 -28.35 6.38 -0.32
CA GLN A 94 -27.44 7.45 -0.73
C GLN A 94 -27.54 7.72 -2.24
N LEU A 95 -27.74 6.68 -3.05
CA LEU A 95 -28.00 6.79 -4.48
C LEU A 95 -29.32 7.51 -4.78
N MET A 96 -30.38 7.20 -4.03
CA MET A 96 -31.67 7.91 -4.12
C MET A 96 -31.53 9.39 -3.76
N GLY A 97 -30.78 9.70 -2.68
CA GLY A 97 -30.49 11.08 -2.31
C GLY A 97 -29.80 11.88 -3.42
N MET A 98 -28.84 11.25 -4.12
CA MET A 98 -28.17 11.83 -5.28
C MET A 98 -29.16 12.11 -6.42
N TYR A 99 -29.98 11.13 -6.82
CA TYR A 99 -30.94 11.33 -7.92
C TYR A 99 -32.00 12.37 -7.60
N VAL A 100 -32.51 12.39 -6.36
CA VAL A 100 -33.42 13.43 -5.88
C VAL A 100 -32.76 14.80 -6.00
N ALA A 101 -31.49 14.94 -5.61
CA ALA A 101 -30.76 16.19 -5.76
C ALA A 101 -30.60 16.61 -7.23
N VAL A 102 -30.25 15.68 -8.14
CA VAL A 102 -30.13 15.96 -9.58
C VAL A 102 -31.45 16.45 -10.18
N LEU A 103 -32.55 15.73 -9.91
CA LEU A 103 -33.90 16.09 -10.36
C LEU A 103 -34.29 17.47 -9.85
N SER A 104 -33.97 17.75 -8.60
CA SER A 104 -34.30 18.98 -7.92
C SER A 104 -33.55 20.19 -8.48
N VAL A 105 -32.23 20.08 -8.61
CA VAL A 105 -31.37 21.14 -9.16
C VAL A 105 -31.80 21.46 -10.59
N SER A 106 -32.05 20.43 -11.39
CA SER A 106 -32.53 20.57 -12.77
C SER A 106 -33.90 21.26 -12.80
N TYR A 107 -34.85 20.81 -11.97
CA TYR A 107 -36.18 21.41 -11.88
C TYR A 107 -36.13 22.90 -11.52
N ILE A 108 -35.36 23.28 -10.50
CA ILE A 108 -35.27 24.67 -10.03
C ILE A 108 -34.69 25.57 -11.13
N ALA A 109 -33.58 25.17 -11.75
CA ALA A 109 -32.95 25.94 -12.81
C ALA A 109 -33.87 26.12 -14.03
N LEU A 110 -34.50 25.04 -14.48
CA LEU A 110 -35.41 25.06 -15.63
C LEU A 110 -36.68 25.87 -15.32
N ARG A 111 -37.25 25.72 -14.13
CA ARG A 111 -38.45 26.45 -13.72
C ARG A 111 -38.19 27.95 -13.64
N LEU A 112 -37.04 28.36 -13.10
CA LEU A 112 -36.64 29.77 -13.03
C LEU A 112 -36.48 30.35 -14.44
N PHE A 113 -35.85 29.61 -15.36
CA PHE A 113 -35.72 30.01 -16.75
C PHE A 113 -37.08 30.18 -17.45
N VAL A 114 -38.01 29.24 -17.27
CA VAL A 114 -39.36 29.32 -17.88
C VAL A 114 -40.17 30.50 -17.34
N LEU A 115 -40.01 30.84 -16.06
CA LEU A 115 -40.71 31.98 -15.46
C LEU A 115 -40.08 33.33 -15.85
N TYR A 116 -38.76 33.35 -16.06
CA TYR A 116 -37.97 34.54 -16.44
C TYR A 116 -36.99 34.21 -17.58
N PRO A 117 -37.47 34.16 -18.83
CA PRO A 117 -36.62 33.84 -19.98
C PRO A 117 -35.78 35.06 -20.40
N MET A 118 -34.84 35.48 -19.54
CA MET A 118 -33.88 36.55 -19.80
C MET A 118 -32.49 35.95 -20.03
N PRO A 119 -31.60 36.58 -20.82
CA PRO A 119 -30.28 36.00 -21.12
C PRO A 119 -29.46 35.64 -19.88
N PHE A 120 -29.57 36.43 -18.80
CA PHE A 120 -28.84 36.16 -17.56
C PHE A 120 -29.38 34.95 -16.77
N THR A 121 -30.62 34.48 -16.99
CA THR A 121 -31.16 33.32 -16.25
C THR A 121 -30.57 31.99 -16.70
N TYR A 122 -29.93 31.95 -17.88
CA TYR A 122 -29.09 30.82 -18.30
C TYR A 122 -27.95 30.50 -17.33
N ILE A 123 -27.49 31.48 -16.53
CA ILE A 123 -26.46 31.24 -15.51
C ILE A 123 -26.87 30.15 -14.51
N PHE A 124 -28.16 30.07 -14.18
CA PHE A 124 -28.68 29.07 -13.25
C PHE A 124 -28.66 27.66 -13.84
N ILE A 125 -28.78 27.53 -15.16
CA ILE A 125 -28.63 26.25 -15.87
C ILE A 125 -27.17 25.79 -15.81
N TYR A 126 -26.21 26.69 -16.04
CA TYR A 126 -24.78 26.38 -15.90
C TYR A 126 -24.40 26.03 -14.46
N ILE A 127 -24.91 26.78 -13.48
CA ILE A 127 -24.72 26.47 -12.05
C ILE A 127 -25.33 25.10 -11.71
N ALA A 128 -26.51 24.78 -12.24
CA ALA A 128 -27.14 23.47 -12.04
C ALA A 128 -26.25 22.32 -12.54
N LEU A 129 -25.74 22.43 -13.76
CA LEU A 129 -24.82 21.45 -14.33
C LEU A 129 -23.53 21.32 -13.50
N MET A 130 -22.99 22.43 -13.00
CA MET A 130 -21.84 22.40 -12.09
C MET A 130 -22.14 21.68 -10.78
N ILE A 131 -23.31 21.93 -10.16
CA ILE A 131 -23.72 21.26 -8.92
C ILE A 131 -23.87 19.76 -9.16
N ILE A 132 -24.47 19.36 -10.28
CA ILE A 132 -24.62 17.94 -10.66
C ILE A 132 -23.24 17.30 -10.88
N ALA A 133 -22.31 18.01 -11.53
CA ALA A 133 -20.96 17.52 -11.79
C ALA A 133 -20.15 17.23 -10.52
N LEU A 134 -20.46 17.87 -9.40
CA LEU A 134 -19.79 17.63 -8.11
C LEU A 134 -20.04 16.23 -7.55
N PHE A 135 -21.09 15.54 -8.01
CA PHE A 135 -21.25 14.12 -7.69
C PHE A 135 -20.14 13.26 -8.33
N GLN A 136 -19.49 13.73 -9.39
CA GLN A 136 -18.48 13.00 -10.16
C GLN A 136 -18.98 11.57 -10.45
N ASN A 137 -20.23 11.47 -10.90
CA ASN A 137 -20.92 10.22 -11.18
C ASN A 137 -21.56 10.31 -12.56
N ARG A 138 -21.22 9.36 -13.42
CA ARG A 138 -21.67 9.30 -14.81
C ARG A 138 -23.18 9.23 -14.94
N HIS A 139 -23.87 8.46 -14.09
CA HIS A 139 -25.33 8.36 -14.16
C HIS A 139 -26.01 9.67 -13.72
N ALA A 140 -25.47 10.34 -12.70
CA ALA A 140 -25.97 11.63 -12.24
C ALA A 140 -25.86 12.71 -13.33
N ILE A 141 -24.68 12.83 -13.97
CA ILE A 141 -24.47 13.83 -15.02
C ILE A 141 -25.29 13.52 -16.27
N ILE A 142 -25.36 12.26 -16.72
CA ILE A 142 -26.19 11.87 -17.87
C ILE A 142 -27.67 12.21 -17.62
N LEU A 143 -28.19 11.92 -16.42
CA LEU A 143 -29.56 12.26 -16.07
C LEU A 143 -29.78 13.78 -16.07
N GLY A 144 -28.86 14.54 -15.47
CA GLY A 144 -28.91 16.00 -15.45
C GLY A 144 -28.88 16.61 -16.85
N ASP A 145 -27.92 16.17 -17.67
CA ASP A 145 -27.76 16.59 -19.06
C ASP A 145 -29.02 16.29 -19.87
N ALA A 146 -29.59 15.08 -19.73
CA ALA A 146 -30.80 14.69 -20.44
C ALA A 146 -32.01 15.56 -20.06
N LEU A 147 -32.19 15.86 -18.76
CA LEU A 147 -33.28 16.72 -18.28
C LEU A 147 -33.15 18.16 -18.79
N ILE A 148 -31.95 18.73 -18.65
CA ILE A 148 -31.66 20.10 -19.04
C ILE A 148 -31.77 20.25 -20.56
N LEU A 149 -31.18 19.32 -21.32
CA LEU A 149 -31.21 19.37 -22.78
C LEU A 149 -32.61 19.14 -23.34
N SER A 150 -33.41 18.24 -22.76
CA SER A 150 -34.80 18.02 -23.17
C SER A 150 -35.64 19.30 -23.06
N VAL A 151 -35.59 19.96 -21.90
CA VAL A 151 -36.37 21.19 -21.68
C VAL A 151 -35.79 22.37 -22.45
N ALA A 152 -34.46 22.54 -22.51
CA ALA A 152 -33.84 23.60 -23.30
C ALA A 152 -34.15 23.46 -24.80
N SER A 153 -34.14 22.23 -25.33
CA SER A 153 -34.48 21.96 -26.73
C SER A 153 -35.95 22.27 -27.02
N TYR A 154 -36.86 21.91 -26.11
CA TYR A 154 -38.28 22.26 -26.25
C TYR A 154 -38.49 23.78 -26.31
N ILE A 155 -37.82 24.54 -25.44
CA ILE A 155 -37.93 26.00 -25.44
C ILE A 155 -37.34 26.59 -26.72
N HIS A 156 -36.16 26.12 -27.16
CA HIS A 156 -35.54 26.58 -28.40
C HIS A 156 -36.44 26.33 -29.62
N ILE A 157 -37.02 25.13 -29.74
CA ILE A 157 -37.94 24.79 -30.84
C ILE A 157 -39.20 25.68 -30.80
N SER A 158 -39.78 25.86 -29.61
CA SER A 158 -40.94 26.72 -29.41
C SER A 158 -40.67 28.16 -29.84
N GLU A 159 -39.52 28.73 -29.49
CA GLU A 159 -39.20 30.12 -29.81
C GLU A 159 -38.86 30.32 -31.29
N VAL A 160 -38.08 29.40 -31.89
CA VAL A 160 -37.79 29.41 -33.33
C VAL A 160 -39.08 29.30 -34.16
N SER A 161 -40.04 28.46 -33.72
CA SER A 161 -41.32 28.31 -34.42
C SER A 161 -42.16 29.60 -34.40
N LYS A 162 -42.14 30.39 -33.32
CA LYS A 162 -42.83 31.69 -33.25
C LYS A 162 -42.17 32.73 -34.16
N GLY A 163 -40.84 32.77 -34.20
CA GLY A 163 -40.07 33.70 -35.04
C GLY A 163 -40.20 33.45 -36.55
N SER A 164 -40.71 32.28 -36.96
CA SER A 164 -40.93 31.93 -38.38
C SER A 164 -42.12 32.64 -39.04
N GLN A 165 -42.96 33.36 -38.28
CA GLN A 165 -44.06 34.18 -38.81
C GLN A 165 -43.68 35.65 -39.08
N SER A 166 -42.53 36.13 -38.60
CA SER A 166 -42.01 37.46 -38.90
C SER A 166 -40.88 37.35 -39.91
N THR A 167 -41.12 37.84 -41.13
CA THR A 167 -40.09 38.03 -42.15
C THR A 167 -39.04 39.03 -41.67
N LEU A 168 -37.95 38.53 -41.08
CA LEU A 168 -36.57 39.05 -41.15
C LEU A 168 -35.70 38.24 -40.18
N ILE A 169 -34.60 37.71 -40.71
CA ILE A 169 -33.67 36.76 -40.08
C ILE A 169 -32.88 37.35 -38.89
N THR A 170 -33.16 38.57 -38.46
CA THR A 170 -32.27 39.33 -37.56
C THR A 170 -32.48 39.11 -36.06
N ASP A 171 -33.61 38.58 -35.58
CA ASP A 171 -33.89 38.45 -34.13
C ASP A 171 -33.62 37.06 -33.51
N ASN A 172 -33.37 36.02 -34.31
CA ASN A 172 -33.22 34.64 -33.81
C ASN A 172 -31.76 34.20 -33.55
N HIS A 173 -30.76 35.03 -33.86
CA HIS A 173 -29.35 34.64 -33.76
C HIS A 173 -28.90 34.41 -32.31
N ASP A 174 -29.44 35.15 -31.35
CA ASP A 174 -28.95 35.11 -29.96
C ASP A 174 -29.28 33.79 -29.26
N ILE A 175 -30.50 33.27 -29.43
CA ILE A 175 -30.97 32.05 -28.75
C ILE A 175 -30.22 30.81 -29.25
N THR A 176 -29.95 30.73 -30.55
CA THR A 176 -29.17 29.63 -31.14
C THR A 176 -27.73 29.63 -30.65
N VAL A 177 -27.12 30.80 -30.47
CA VAL A 177 -25.76 30.93 -29.91
C VAL A 177 -25.72 30.44 -28.47
N TYR A 178 -26.68 30.84 -27.62
CA TYR A 178 -26.75 30.35 -26.23
C TYR A 178 -26.96 28.84 -26.14
N PHE A 179 -27.77 28.26 -27.02
CA PHE A 179 -27.96 26.81 -27.09
C PHE A 179 -26.69 26.07 -27.54
N MET A 180 -25.93 26.63 -28.49
CA MET A 180 -24.62 26.09 -28.89
C MET A 180 -23.61 26.11 -27.74
N PHE A 181 -23.54 27.22 -26.99
CA PHE A 181 -22.69 27.30 -25.79
C PHE A 181 -23.12 26.32 -24.71
N LEU A 182 -24.43 26.10 -24.53
CA LEU A 182 -24.95 25.08 -23.61
C LEU A 182 -24.48 23.67 -23.99
N ILE A 183 -24.56 23.29 -25.28
CA ILE A 183 -24.07 21.99 -25.76
C ILE A 183 -22.56 21.85 -25.51
N LEU A 184 -21.78 22.89 -25.83
CA LEU A 184 -20.34 22.87 -25.59
C LEU A 184 -20.02 22.72 -24.10
N PHE A 185 -20.76 23.42 -23.24
CA PHE A 185 -20.57 23.36 -21.80
C PHE A 185 -20.92 21.98 -21.24
N ILE A 186 -22.06 21.41 -21.66
CA ILE A 186 -22.45 20.03 -21.33
C ILE A 186 -21.31 19.10 -21.73
N PHE A 187 -20.84 19.15 -22.98
CA PHE A 187 -19.75 18.30 -23.46
C PHE A 187 -18.49 18.36 -22.58
N VAL A 188 -18.04 19.57 -22.20
CA VAL A 188 -16.86 19.76 -21.35
C VAL A 188 -17.09 19.19 -19.94
N ILE A 189 -18.23 19.48 -19.32
CA ILE A 189 -18.54 19.01 -17.96
C ILE A 189 -18.74 17.50 -17.92
N THR A 190 -19.47 16.92 -18.87
CA THR A 190 -19.67 15.47 -18.97
C THR A 190 -18.32 14.77 -19.15
N SER A 191 -17.44 15.30 -20.01
CA SER A 191 -16.08 14.76 -20.19
C SER A 191 -15.29 14.81 -18.87
N MET A 192 -15.31 15.95 -18.16
CA MET A 192 -14.62 16.11 -16.88
C MET A 192 -15.13 15.09 -15.83
N VAL A 193 -16.44 14.87 -15.75
CA VAL A 193 -17.03 13.91 -14.81
C VAL A 193 -16.62 12.47 -15.15
N PHE A 194 -16.65 12.10 -16.44
CA PHE A 194 -16.26 10.76 -16.88
C PHE A 194 -14.79 10.47 -16.58
N PHE A 195 -13.88 11.41 -16.89
CA PHE A 195 -12.46 11.27 -16.55
C PHE A 195 -12.24 11.21 -15.03
N SER A 196 -12.94 12.03 -14.25
CA SER A 196 -12.82 12.02 -12.78
C SER A 196 -13.26 10.67 -12.20
N GLU A 197 -14.40 10.13 -12.62
CA GLU A 197 -14.89 8.84 -12.15
C GLU A 197 -13.94 7.69 -12.54
N TYR A 198 -13.42 7.72 -13.77
CA TYR A 198 -12.44 6.74 -14.25
C TYR A 198 -11.16 6.77 -13.40
N MET A 199 -10.56 7.94 -13.19
CA MET A 199 -9.35 8.09 -12.38
C MET A 199 -9.57 7.68 -10.92
N ASP A 200 -10.73 7.99 -10.34
CA ASP A 200 -11.07 7.58 -8.98
C ASP A 200 -11.25 6.06 -8.86
N LYS A 201 -11.82 5.41 -9.89
CA LYS A 201 -11.90 3.94 -9.95
C LYS A 201 -10.52 3.31 -10.08
N GLU A 202 -9.66 3.85 -10.93
CA GLU A 202 -8.28 3.38 -11.11
C GLU A 202 -7.46 3.53 -9.83
N ARG A 203 -7.52 4.69 -9.18
CA ARG A 203 -6.85 4.96 -7.89
C ARG A 203 -7.30 3.98 -6.80
N ARG A 204 -8.60 3.70 -6.68
CA ARG A 204 -9.10 2.71 -5.71
C ARG A 204 -8.64 1.29 -6.02
N ASN A 205 -8.61 0.92 -7.30
CA ASN A 205 -8.10 -0.40 -7.70
C ASN A 205 -6.60 -0.53 -7.42
N GLU A 206 -5.82 0.52 -7.64
CA GLU A 206 -4.40 0.55 -7.29
C GLU A 206 -4.20 0.44 -5.77
N LEU A 207 -5.00 1.17 -4.97
CA LEU A 207 -4.97 1.06 -3.51
C LEU A 207 -5.26 -0.37 -3.03
N LYS A 208 -6.31 -1.02 -3.57
CA LYS A 208 -6.60 -2.43 -3.25
C LYS A 208 -5.44 -3.37 -3.61
N LYS A 209 -4.87 -3.20 -4.81
CA LYS A 209 -3.69 -4.00 -5.22
C LYS A 209 -2.50 -3.78 -4.30
N ARG A 210 -2.26 -2.54 -3.84
CA ARG A 210 -1.18 -2.23 -2.89
C ARG A 210 -1.42 -2.90 -1.53
N GLU A 211 -2.65 -2.87 -1.03
CA GLU A 211 -3.05 -3.55 0.22
C GLU A 211 -2.87 -5.07 0.11
N GLU A 212 -3.34 -5.68 -0.98
CA GLU A 212 -3.15 -7.11 -1.26
C GLU A 212 -1.66 -7.48 -1.35
N LEU A 213 -0.86 -6.70 -2.09
CA LEU A 213 0.59 -6.92 -2.22
C LEU A 213 1.31 -6.79 -0.88
N GLU A 214 0.93 -5.82 -0.04
CA GLU A 214 1.50 -5.66 1.30
C GLU A 214 1.19 -6.90 2.16
N GLN A 215 -0.05 -7.40 2.13
CA GLN A 215 -0.42 -8.59 2.87
C GLN A 215 0.32 -9.84 2.37
N HIS A 216 0.46 -10.00 1.06
CA HIS A 216 1.25 -11.09 0.49
C HIS A 216 2.73 -11.00 0.87
N PHE A 217 3.31 -9.81 0.84
CA PHE A 217 4.70 -9.60 1.28
C PHE A 217 4.89 -9.96 2.76
N LYS A 218 3.97 -9.55 3.63
CA LYS A 218 3.98 -9.90 5.06
C LYS A 218 3.95 -11.41 5.27
N ASN A 219 3.08 -12.12 4.57
CA ASN A 219 2.98 -13.58 4.66
C ASN A 219 4.28 -14.27 4.24
N VAL A 220 4.84 -13.89 3.07
CA VAL A 220 6.12 -14.44 2.58
C VAL A 220 7.27 -14.16 3.55
N LEU A 221 7.29 -12.98 4.18
CA LEU A 221 8.30 -12.65 5.17
C LEU A 221 8.25 -13.59 6.38
N TRP A 222 7.05 -13.91 6.85
CA TRP A 222 6.85 -14.87 7.95
C TRP A 222 7.24 -16.28 7.53
N ASP A 223 6.88 -16.74 6.34
CA ASP A 223 7.31 -18.04 5.82
C ASP A 223 8.85 -18.16 5.80
N VAL A 224 9.56 -17.08 5.44
CA VAL A 224 11.03 -17.03 5.46
C VAL A 224 11.57 -17.10 6.89
N PHE A 225 10.96 -16.38 7.83
CA PHE A 225 11.36 -16.40 9.23
C PHE A 225 11.12 -17.77 9.87
N ASP A 226 9.95 -18.37 9.64
CA ASP A 226 9.62 -19.72 10.12
C ASP A 226 10.58 -20.76 9.52
N THR A 227 10.92 -20.64 8.23
CA THR A 227 11.93 -21.51 7.62
C THR A 227 13.28 -21.36 8.31
N ILE A 228 13.73 -20.13 8.59
CA ILE A 228 15.01 -19.91 9.26
C ILE A 228 15.00 -20.52 10.67
N ASP A 229 13.87 -20.41 11.37
CA ASP A 229 13.66 -21.01 12.69
C ASP A 229 13.77 -22.54 12.65
N ASP A 230 13.04 -23.18 11.75
CA ASP A 230 13.06 -24.63 11.54
C ASP A 230 14.49 -25.11 11.29
N PHE A 231 15.25 -24.38 10.46
CA PHE A 231 16.66 -24.68 10.21
C PHE A 231 17.55 -24.50 11.45
N SER A 232 17.32 -23.48 12.28
CA SER A 232 18.07 -23.33 13.53
C SER A 232 17.76 -24.41 14.55
N GLN A 233 16.49 -24.80 14.72
CA GLN A 233 16.08 -25.83 15.68
C GLN A 233 16.67 -27.21 15.36
N VAL A 234 16.87 -27.54 14.07
CA VAL A 234 17.59 -28.78 13.68
C VAL A 234 19.03 -28.81 14.22
N THR A 235 19.61 -27.64 14.50
CA THR A 235 20.95 -27.52 15.09
C THR A 235 20.94 -27.23 16.59
N GLU A 236 19.77 -27.15 17.23
CA GLU A 236 19.64 -26.92 18.67
C GLU A 236 19.95 -28.20 19.46
N GLY A 237 21.20 -28.26 19.90
CA GLY A 237 21.71 -29.39 20.67
C GLY A 237 23.13 -29.12 21.14
N LYS A 238 23.24 -28.34 22.23
CA LYS A 238 24.38 -28.22 23.18
C LYS A 238 25.79 -28.11 22.58
N GLU A 239 26.30 -26.89 22.53
CA GLU A 239 27.30 -26.36 23.50
C GLU A 239 27.78 -24.98 22.99
N SER A 240 27.40 -23.89 23.67
CA SER A 240 27.92 -22.54 23.35
C SER A 240 29.46 -22.53 23.24
N ASN A 241 30.11 -23.39 24.03
CA ASN A 241 31.56 -23.62 23.98
C ASN A 241 32.05 -24.16 22.63
N ARG A 242 31.32 -25.06 21.98
CA ARG A 242 31.68 -25.61 20.66
C ARG A 242 31.65 -24.52 19.59
N ASP A 243 30.59 -23.70 19.58
CA ASP A 243 30.44 -22.64 18.60
C ASP A 243 31.47 -21.52 18.80
N TYR A 244 31.74 -21.19 20.07
CA TYR A 244 32.83 -20.31 20.44
C TYR A 244 34.19 -20.87 20.02
N MET A 245 34.46 -22.16 20.25
CA MET A 245 35.69 -22.83 19.83
C MET A 245 35.89 -22.74 18.32
N ILE A 246 34.86 -23.07 17.54
CA ILE A 246 34.91 -22.97 16.07
C ILE A 246 35.19 -21.53 15.66
N ALA A 247 34.58 -20.54 16.31
CA ALA A 247 34.80 -19.13 16.01
C ALA A 247 36.24 -18.67 16.31
N VAL A 248 36.81 -19.07 17.46
CA VAL A 248 38.20 -18.78 17.81
C VAL A 248 39.16 -19.43 16.81
N MET A 249 38.93 -20.69 16.44
CA MET A 249 39.73 -21.39 15.43
C MET A 249 39.61 -20.71 14.05
N ALA A 250 38.40 -20.32 13.64
CA ALA A 250 38.18 -19.65 12.36
C ALA A 250 38.89 -18.29 12.31
N LYS A 251 38.78 -17.47 13.36
CA LYS A 251 39.51 -16.21 13.49
C LYS A 251 41.01 -16.43 13.36
N ARG A 252 41.56 -17.41 14.11
CA ARG A 252 42.99 -17.72 14.09
C ARG A 252 43.45 -18.19 12.72
N LEU A 253 42.70 -19.09 12.08
CA LEU A 253 43.02 -19.58 10.74
C LEU A 253 42.93 -18.47 9.69
N GLY A 254 41.95 -17.56 9.80
CA GLY A 254 41.85 -16.37 8.96
C GLY A 254 43.08 -15.46 9.07
N MET A 255 43.55 -15.21 10.29
CA MET A 255 44.78 -14.45 10.53
C MET A 255 46.01 -15.14 9.92
N LEU A 256 46.15 -16.46 10.09
CA LEU A 256 47.24 -17.24 9.51
C LEU A 256 47.19 -17.29 7.98
N TYR A 257 45.98 -17.28 7.40
CA TYR A 257 45.75 -17.20 5.96
C TYR A 257 46.09 -15.82 5.38
N GLY A 258 46.20 -14.78 6.23
CA GLY A 258 46.57 -13.41 5.82
C GLY A 258 45.40 -12.41 5.78
N PHE A 259 44.28 -12.70 6.45
CA PHE A 259 43.25 -11.68 6.67
C PHE A 259 43.73 -10.61 7.65
N ASP A 260 43.26 -9.39 7.45
CA ASP A 260 43.44 -8.31 8.42
C ASP A 260 42.60 -8.56 9.69
N GLU A 261 42.87 -7.77 10.72
CA GLU A 261 42.21 -7.92 12.02
C GLU A 261 40.69 -7.75 11.90
N GLN A 262 40.24 -6.76 11.12
CA GLN A 262 38.81 -6.48 10.91
C GLN A 262 38.09 -7.67 10.26
N LYS A 263 38.62 -8.19 9.15
CA LYS A 263 38.03 -9.33 8.45
C LYS A 263 38.10 -10.61 9.30
N SER A 264 39.14 -10.76 10.11
CA SER A 264 39.23 -11.86 11.07
C SER A 264 38.15 -11.77 12.16
N ASP A 265 37.81 -10.57 12.61
CA ASP A 265 36.70 -10.33 13.55
C ASP A 265 35.33 -10.56 12.90
N GLU A 266 35.15 -10.15 11.65
CA GLU A 266 33.94 -10.46 10.88
C GLU A 266 33.75 -11.97 10.74
N LEU A 267 34.83 -12.72 10.49
CA LEU A 267 34.82 -14.16 10.41
C LEU A 267 34.46 -14.82 11.75
N PHE A 268 34.98 -14.29 12.86
CA PHE A 268 34.60 -14.72 14.22
C PHE A 268 33.10 -14.53 14.46
N ASN A 269 32.59 -13.34 14.19
CA ASN A 269 31.17 -12.99 14.38
C ASN A 269 30.25 -13.86 13.53
N TYR A 270 30.65 -14.15 12.29
CA TYR A 270 29.90 -15.05 11.41
C TYR A 270 29.95 -16.50 11.91
N ALA A 271 31.10 -16.98 12.40
CA ALA A 271 31.26 -18.35 12.86
C ALA A 271 30.44 -18.66 14.14
N ILE A 272 30.33 -17.69 15.06
CA ILE A 272 29.64 -17.84 16.35
C ILE A 272 28.12 -17.58 16.27
N VAL A 273 27.60 -17.16 15.11
CA VAL A 273 26.23 -16.65 14.99
C VAL A 273 25.17 -17.66 15.45
N ILE A 274 25.40 -18.97 15.28
CA ILE A 274 24.49 -20.02 15.79
C ILE A 274 24.49 -20.05 17.33
N GLY A 275 25.68 -19.99 17.94
CA GLY A 275 25.84 -20.11 19.40
C GLY A 275 25.39 -18.88 20.19
N VAL A 276 25.46 -17.69 19.60
CA VAL A 276 25.00 -16.43 20.23
C VAL A 276 23.51 -16.19 20.01
N ASN A 277 22.96 -16.66 18.90
CA ASN A 277 21.55 -16.48 18.55
C ASN A 277 20.72 -17.75 18.78
N SER A 278 21.10 -18.61 19.73
CA SER A 278 20.25 -19.74 20.15
C SER A 278 18.89 -19.32 20.72
N ASN A 279 18.74 -18.02 21.03
CA ASN A 279 17.49 -17.44 21.53
C ASN A 279 16.81 -16.58 20.46
N PHE A 280 17.18 -16.70 19.18
CA PHE A 280 16.45 -16.04 18.09
C PHE A 280 15.13 -16.78 17.87
N ASP A 281 14.20 -16.55 18.79
CA ASP A 281 12.86 -17.07 18.67
C ASP A 281 12.18 -16.33 17.51
N PHE A 282 11.70 -17.09 16.53
CA PHE A 282 10.85 -16.56 15.47
C PHE A 282 9.36 -16.69 15.83
N ASN A 283 9.04 -17.29 16.99
CA ASN A 283 7.70 -17.43 17.50
C ASN A 283 7.22 -16.12 18.18
N TYR A 284 6.96 -15.12 17.35
CA TYR A 284 6.47 -13.82 17.81
C TYR A 284 4.95 -13.86 18.07
N SER A 285 4.51 -13.16 19.11
CA SER A 285 3.10 -12.81 19.25
C SER A 285 2.64 -11.96 18.06
N GLU A 286 1.37 -12.06 17.68
CA GLU A 286 0.81 -11.25 16.57
C GLU A 286 1.04 -9.74 16.75
N GLU A 287 1.05 -9.25 17.99
CA GLU A 287 1.34 -7.86 18.30
C GLU A 287 2.81 -7.48 17.99
N THR A 288 3.74 -8.38 18.31
CA THR A 288 5.17 -8.21 17.99
C THR A 288 5.41 -8.33 16.48
N LYS A 289 4.66 -9.19 15.79
CA LYS A 289 4.72 -9.30 14.33
C LYS A 289 4.33 -7.97 13.67
N GLN A 290 3.26 -7.34 14.13
CA GLN A 290 2.82 -6.04 13.59
C GLN A 290 3.82 -4.91 13.90
N ASP A 291 4.42 -4.90 15.09
CA ASP A 291 5.47 -3.92 15.42
C ASP A 291 6.70 -4.06 14.51
N ILE A 292 7.15 -5.30 14.24
CA ILE A 292 8.26 -5.56 13.31
C ILE A 292 7.89 -5.11 11.90
N LEU A 293 6.67 -5.43 11.44
CA LEU A 293 6.20 -5.09 10.10
C LEU A 293 5.99 -3.58 9.89
N SER A 294 5.76 -2.83 10.97
CA SER A 294 5.59 -1.39 10.92
C SER A 294 6.89 -0.62 10.65
N ASP A 295 8.04 -1.25 10.92
CA ASP A 295 9.36 -0.61 10.83
C ASP A 295 10.31 -1.41 9.92
N TYR A 296 10.58 -0.85 8.74
CA TYR A 296 11.50 -1.43 7.77
C TYR A 296 12.90 -1.72 8.34
N SER A 297 13.38 -0.93 9.30
CA SER A 297 14.70 -1.14 9.91
C SER A 297 14.75 -2.44 10.71
N LYS A 298 13.66 -2.78 11.43
CA LYS A 298 13.52 -4.04 12.18
C LYS A 298 13.46 -5.24 11.23
N ILE A 299 12.69 -5.12 10.14
CA ILE A 299 12.63 -6.15 9.08
C ILE A 299 14.03 -6.41 8.52
N ARG A 300 14.74 -5.35 8.12
CA ARG A 300 16.09 -5.47 7.55
C ARG A 300 17.07 -6.11 8.51
N TYR A 301 17.03 -5.74 9.79
CA TYR A 301 17.87 -6.33 10.83
C TYR A 301 17.60 -7.83 10.99
N LYS A 302 16.32 -8.21 11.13
CA LYS A 302 15.91 -9.62 11.29
C LYS A 302 16.25 -10.48 10.07
N LEU A 303 16.01 -9.98 8.85
CA LEU A 303 16.44 -10.66 7.62
C LEU A 303 17.96 -10.78 7.52
N GLY A 304 18.70 -9.76 7.96
CA GLY A 304 20.16 -9.78 7.98
C GLY A 304 20.71 -10.89 8.88
N ILE A 305 20.23 -10.96 10.13
CA ILE A 305 20.61 -12.01 11.07
C ILE A 305 20.15 -13.38 10.58
N GLY A 306 18.89 -13.48 10.12
CA GLY A 306 18.34 -14.73 9.63
C GLY A 306 19.09 -15.30 8.42
N ASN A 307 19.53 -14.46 7.49
CA ASN A 307 20.37 -14.89 6.37
C ASN A 307 21.75 -15.38 6.85
N MET A 308 22.37 -14.72 7.82
CA MET A 308 23.63 -15.18 8.42
C MET A 308 23.46 -16.53 9.12
N LEU A 309 22.39 -16.69 9.90
CA LEU A 309 22.03 -17.95 10.56
C LEU A 309 21.86 -19.07 9.54
N LEU A 310 21.04 -18.86 8.51
CA LEU A 310 20.77 -19.85 7.46
C LEU A 310 22.05 -20.30 6.75
N ARG A 311 22.91 -19.36 6.34
CA ARG A 311 24.18 -19.69 5.68
C ARG A 311 25.12 -20.46 6.61
N ARG A 312 25.22 -20.06 7.88
CA ARG A 312 26.06 -20.75 8.86
C ARG A 312 25.54 -22.16 9.16
N THR A 313 24.22 -22.34 9.29
CA THR A 313 23.56 -23.63 9.51
C THR A 313 23.79 -24.57 8.33
N ARG A 314 23.73 -24.07 7.08
CA ARG A 314 24.07 -24.86 5.88
C ARG A 314 25.50 -25.40 5.93
N ILE A 315 26.47 -24.59 6.35
CA ILE A 315 27.87 -25.04 6.52
C ILE A 315 27.95 -26.20 7.53
N ARG A 316 27.27 -26.07 8.67
CA ARG A 316 27.21 -27.12 9.70
C ARG A 316 26.59 -28.41 9.18
N MET A 317 25.42 -28.33 8.56
CA MET A 317 24.73 -29.49 7.98
C MET A 317 25.58 -30.18 6.92
N LYS A 318 26.30 -29.41 6.10
CA LYS A 318 27.25 -29.95 5.13
C LYS A 318 28.40 -30.69 5.80
N CYS A 319 29.00 -30.09 6.84
CA CYS A 319 30.05 -30.75 7.63
C CYS A 319 29.55 -32.08 8.22
N GLU A 320 28.36 -32.06 8.83
CA GLU A 320 27.74 -33.26 9.39
C GLU A 320 27.52 -34.34 8.34
N ALA A 321 26.96 -33.98 7.19
CA ALA A 321 26.77 -34.91 6.08
C ALA A 321 28.10 -35.49 5.56
N MET A 322 29.16 -34.66 5.45
CA MET A 322 30.49 -35.11 5.03
C MET A 322 31.07 -36.15 6.00
N VAL A 323 31.05 -35.86 7.30
CA VAL A 323 31.59 -36.75 8.33
C VAL A 323 30.71 -38.00 8.46
N ARG A 324 29.39 -37.85 8.55
CA ARG A 324 28.46 -38.97 8.67
C ARG A 324 28.58 -39.94 7.50
N ASN A 325 28.61 -39.43 6.26
CA ASN A 325 28.81 -40.28 5.08
C ASN A 325 30.14 -41.05 5.17
N ARG A 326 31.22 -40.43 5.65
CA ARG A 326 32.51 -41.10 5.82
C ARG A 326 32.47 -42.28 6.81
N PHE A 327 31.69 -42.18 7.89
CA PHE A 327 31.64 -43.21 8.94
C PHE A 327 30.49 -44.22 8.81
N GLU A 328 29.38 -43.85 8.16
CA GLU A 328 28.23 -44.75 7.95
C GLU A 328 28.24 -45.43 6.56
N SER A 329 28.87 -44.84 5.54
CA SER A 329 28.86 -45.36 4.17
C SER A 329 30.28 -45.49 3.59
N TRP A 330 30.61 -46.65 3.00
CA TRP A 330 31.95 -46.91 2.44
C TRP A 330 32.26 -46.10 1.16
N SER A 331 31.30 -45.35 0.62
CA SER A 331 31.50 -44.47 -0.54
C SER A 331 30.96 -43.06 -0.26
N LEU A 332 31.86 -42.09 -0.11
CA LEU A 332 31.49 -40.68 -0.29
C LEU A 332 30.94 -40.53 -1.71
N SER A 333 29.63 -40.32 -1.85
CA SER A 333 29.06 -39.94 -3.13
C SER A 333 29.75 -38.63 -3.55
N LYS A 334 30.40 -38.63 -4.72
CA LYS A 334 31.18 -37.51 -5.29
C LYS A 334 30.38 -36.22 -5.52
N ASN A 335 29.14 -36.14 -5.04
CA ASN A 335 28.17 -35.08 -5.35
C ASN A 335 27.76 -34.26 -4.11
N ILE A 336 28.63 -34.09 -3.11
CA ILE A 336 28.49 -32.93 -2.22
C ILE A 336 29.03 -31.72 -3.00
N LYS A 337 28.20 -31.22 -3.94
CA LYS A 337 28.53 -30.09 -4.80
C LYS A 337 29.01 -28.91 -3.95
N ALA A 338 30.14 -28.33 -4.36
CA ALA A 338 30.76 -27.17 -3.74
C ALA A 338 29.91 -25.90 -3.99
N GLU A 339 28.87 -25.69 -3.19
CA GLU A 339 28.02 -24.49 -3.28
C GLU A 339 28.47 -23.32 -2.38
N ASP A 340 29.54 -23.49 -1.61
CA ASP A 340 30.19 -22.41 -0.85
C ASP A 340 31.67 -22.30 -1.26
N LYS A 341 31.95 -21.51 -2.30
CA LYS A 341 33.32 -21.30 -2.81
C LYS A 341 34.13 -20.28 -2.01
N SER A 342 33.46 -19.42 -1.23
CA SER A 342 34.14 -18.37 -0.49
C SER A 342 35.12 -18.96 0.52
N ILE A 343 36.32 -18.40 0.57
CA ILE A 343 37.39 -18.82 1.46
C ILE A 343 36.96 -18.75 2.95
N GLU A 344 36.11 -17.79 3.31
CA GLU A 344 35.55 -17.61 4.66
C GLU A 344 34.73 -18.83 5.09
N SER A 345 33.84 -19.31 4.21
CA SER A 345 33.05 -20.52 4.44
C SER A 345 33.93 -21.77 4.50
N GLN A 346 34.99 -21.84 3.69
CA GLN A 346 35.92 -22.97 3.72
C GLN A 346 36.73 -23.01 5.01
N ILE A 347 37.19 -21.86 5.52
CA ILE A 347 37.86 -21.74 6.82
C ILE A 347 36.96 -22.27 7.93
N ILE A 348 35.71 -21.79 8.00
CA ILE A 348 34.75 -22.24 9.02
C ILE A 348 34.45 -23.74 8.88
N LEU A 349 34.25 -24.22 7.65
CA LEU A 349 34.00 -25.63 7.38
C LEU A 349 35.17 -26.51 7.83
N LEU A 350 36.42 -26.08 7.63
CA LEU A 350 37.60 -26.83 8.04
C LEU A 350 37.73 -26.90 9.57
N CYS A 351 37.50 -25.78 10.25
CA CYS A 351 37.48 -25.73 11.71
C CYS A 351 36.34 -26.61 12.28
N GLU A 352 35.14 -26.55 11.69
CA GLU A 352 34.00 -27.36 12.11
C GLU A 352 34.22 -28.85 11.84
N LEU A 353 34.87 -29.21 10.73
CA LEU A 353 35.27 -30.57 10.42
C LEU A 353 36.26 -31.11 11.45
N TYR A 354 37.29 -30.33 11.79
CA TYR A 354 38.27 -30.70 12.79
C TYR A 354 37.61 -30.96 14.15
N VAL A 355 36.80 -30.01 14.63
CA VAL A 355 36.04 -30.15 15.88
C VAL A 355 35.11 -31.36 15.82
N MET A 356 34.34 -31.51 14.75
CA MET A 356 33.39 -32.62 14.62
C MET A 356 34.09 -33.99 14.60
N LEU A 357 35.27 -34.12 14.00
CA LEU A 357 36.08 -35.34 14.03
C LEU A 357 36.59 -35.66 15.43
N ARG A 358 36.95 -34.64 16.20
CA ARG A 358 37.41 -34.76 17.59
C ARG A 358 36.26 -35.08 18.56
N ASP A 359 35.05 -34.57 18.30
CA ASP A 359 33.87 -34.78 19.15
C ASP A 359 33.29 -36.20 19.05
N ARG A 360 32.57 -36.65 20.09
CA ARG A 360 31.78 -37.87 20.04
C ARG A 360 30.46 -37.61 19.31
N GLN A 361 30.09 -38.49 18.38
CA GLN A 361 28.79 -38.44 17.68
C GLN A 361 28.07 -39.77 17.86
N SER A 362 26.79 -39.85 17.46
CA SER A 362 26.02 -41.10 17.51
C SER A 362 26.63 -42.20 16.63
N TYR A 363 27.20 -41.81 15.49
CA TYR A 363 27.76 -42.72 14.47
C TYR A 363 29.29 -42.86 14.51
N LYS A 364 30.00 -42.13 15.40
CA LYS A 364 31.46 -42.27 15.55
C LYS A 364 31.98 -41.93 16.95
N LYS A 365 33.13 -42.50 17.30
CA LYS A 365 33.88 -42.14 18.51
C LYS A 365 34.68 -40.85 18.31
N ALA A 366 35.00 -40.18 19.41
CA ALA A 366 35.94 -39.06 19.45
C ALA A 366 37.33 -39.50 18.97
N LEU A 367 37.95 -38.73 18.08
CA LEU A 367 39.30 -39.02 17.56
C LEU A 367 40.34 -38.17 18.29
N PRO A 368 41.52 -38.73 18.65
CA PRO A 368 42.69 -37.94 19.04
C PRO A 368 43.20 -37.05 17.90
N HIS A 369 43.94 -35.99 18.23
CA HIS A 369 44.48 -35.02 17.27
C HIS A 369 45.08 -35.68 16.02
N VAL A 370 46.07 -36.54 16.23
CA VAL A 370 46.83 -37.20 15.15
C VAL A 370 45.92 -37.99 14.20
N LYS A 371 44.87 -38.63 14.73
CA LYS A 371 43.91 -39.39 13.90
C LYS A 371 42.95 -38.45 13.16
N ALA A 372 42.52 -37.36 13.79
CA ALA A 372 41.66 -36.37 13.15
C ALA A 372 42.38 -35.69 11.96
N ILE A 373 43.64 -35.28 12.15
CA ILE A 373 44.46 -34.72 11.07
C ILE A 373 44.64 -35.72 9.92
N LYS A 374 44.92 -36.98 10.24
CA LYS A 374 45.05 -38.03 9.22
C LYS A 374 43.77 -38.20 8.41
N GLU A 375 42.59 -38.24 9.04
CA GLU A 375 41.31 -38.32 8.31
C GLU A 375 41.07 -37.10 7.40
N ILE A 376 41.44 -35.89 7.85
CA ILE A 376 41.33 -34.69 7.03
C ILE A 376 42.18 -34.82 5.75
N VAL A 377 43.44 -35.25 5.88
CA VAL A 377 44.35 -35.44 4.74
C VAL A 377 43.87 -36.56 3.81
N ASP A 378 43.56 -37.72 4.36
CA ASP A 378 43.27 -38.92 3.56
C ASP A 378 41.92 -38.83 2.82
N HIS A 379 40.94 -38.11 3.39
CA HIS A 379 39.55 -38.19 2.91
C HIS A 379 38.89 -36.85 2.61
N PHE A 380 39.33 -35.74 3.23
CA PHE A 380 38.64 -34.45 3.12
C PHE A 380 39.45 -33.37 2.39
N MET A 381 40.72 -33.61 2.07
CA MET A 381 41.61 -32.63 1.44
C MET A 381 41.02 -32.01 0.17
N ASN A 382 40.36 -32.82 -0.67
CA ASN A 382 39.78 -32.39 -1.94
C ASN A 382 38.59 -31.43 -1.83
N PHE A 383 38.08 -31.16 -0.63
CA PHE A 383 36.97 -30.23 -0.40
C PHE A 383 37.40 -28.79 -0.12
N PHE A 384 38.70 -28.56 0.06
CA PHE A 384 39.27 -27.28 0.47
C PHE A 384 40.29 -26.78 -0.55
N GLU A 385 40.48 -25.47 -0.59
CA GLU A 385 41.59 -24.84 -1.32
C GLU A 385 42.94 -25.33 -0.78
N GLU A 386 43.87 -25.61 -1.69
CA GLU A 386 45.19 -26.16 -1.37
C GLU A 386 45.98 -25.27 -0.41
N HIS A 387 45.96 -23.95 -0.63
CA HIS A 387 46.67 -23.00 0.23
C HIS A 387 46.09 -22.99 1.66
N LEU A 388 44.76 -22.96 1.79
CA LEU A 388 44.09 -23.03 3.09
C LEU A 388 44.47 -24.30 3.85
N MET A 389 44.48 -25.43 3.15
CA MET A 389 44.84 -26.72 3.74
C MET A 389 46.30 -26.71 4.22
N ASN A 390 47.23 -26.20 3.42
CA ASN A 390 48.63 -26.11 3.79
C ASN A 390 48.83 -25.26 5.05
N VAL A 391 48.21 -24.08 5.11
CA VAL A 391 48.26 -23.19 6.28
C VAL A 391 47.72 -23.88 7.54
N PHE A 392 46.59 -24.59 7.43
CA PHE A 392 46.03 -25.34 8.56
C PHE A 392 46.96 -26.48 9.00
N MET A 393 47.54 -27.22 8.06
CA MET A 393 48.39 -28.36 8.35
C MET A 393 49.73 -27.95 8.97
N GLU A 394 50.34 -26.85 8.53
CA GLU A 394 51.56 -26.31 9.13
C GLU A 394 51.35 -25.85 10.58
N ASN A 395 50.14 -25.40 10.90
CA ASN A 395 49.82 -24.81 12.20
C ASN A 395 48.86 -25.69 13.04
N ASN A 396 48.72 -26.98 12.71
CA ASN A 396 47.70 -27.87 13.29
C ASN A 396 47.77 -27.98 14.83
N VAL A 397 48.97 -27.85 15.41
CA VAL A 397 49.21 -27.91 16.85
C VAL A 397 48.53 -26.76 17.59
N GLU A 398 48.44 -25.57 16.98
CA GLU A 398 47.72 -24.44 17.58
C GLU A 398 46.24 -24.76 17.76
N PHE A 399 45.64 -25.47 16.80
CA PHE A 399 44.24 -25.90 16.86
C PHE A 399 44.02 -27.03 17.88
N GLU A 400 45.02 -27.88 18.13
CA GLU A 400 44.99 -28.82 19.26
C GLU A 400 44.93 -28.07 20.58
N VAL A 401 45.81 -27.08 20.78
CA VAL A 401 45.83 -26.27 22.02
C VAL A 401 44.51 -25.54 22.25
N ILE A 402 43.92 -24.95 21.20
CA ILE A 402 42.61 -24.30 21.29
C ILE A 402 41.52 -25.30 21.69
N TYR A 403 41.53 -26.49 21.08
CA TYR A 403 40.55 -27.54 21.38
C TYR A 403 40.62 -28.02 22.83
N GLU A 404 41.83 -28.33 23.32
CA GLU A 404 42.01 -28.82 24.69
C GLU A 404 41.67 -27.74 25.71
N LYS A 405 42.06 -26.48 25.48
CA LYS A 405 41.82 -25.37 26.42
C LYS A 405 40.33 -25.06 26.63
N ILE A 406 39.50 -25.22 25.61
CA ILE A 406 38.08 -24.90 25.69
C ILE A 406 37.25 -26.09 26.22
N ASN A 407 37.74 -27.31 26.02
CA ASN A 407 37.09 -28.54 26.50
C ASN A 407 37.60 -29.04 27.85
N SER A 408 38.68 -28.45 28.39
CA SER A 408 39.16 -28.64 29.78
C SER A 408 38.32 -27.84 30.76
#